data_AF-A0A7G9SHT7-F1
#
_entry.id   AF-A0A7G9SHT7-F1
#
_cell.length_a   1.000
_cell.length_b   1.000
_cell.length_c   1.000
_cell.angle_alpha   90.00
_cell.angle_beta   90.00
_cell.angle_gamma   90.00
#
_symmetry.space_group_name_H-M   'P 1'
#
loop_
_entity.id
_entity.type
_entity.pdbx_description
1 polymer ?
#
loop_
_entity_poly.entity_id
_entity_poly.type
_entity_poly.pdbx_seq_one_letter_code
_entity_poly.pdbx_strand_id
1 'polypeptide(L)' 'MTSYNEPIDEAELARLGIKRVPADTFHWGEFRYSNARDALAAARRGARK' A
#
# COMPACT_ATOMS: atom_id res chain seq x y z
N MET A 1 23.41 -0.99 11.08
CA MET A 1 22.01 -1.28 10.68
C MET A 1 21.15 -0.11 11.13
N THR A 2 20.90 0.85 10.25
CA THR A 2 20.03 2.00 10.56
C THR A 2 18.58 1.57 10.42
N SER A 3 17.80 1.71 11.48
CA SER A 3 16.36 1.52 11.48
C SER A 3 15.72 2.61 10.61
N TYR A 4 15.24 2.26 9.42
CA TYR A 4 14.57 3.14 8.46
C TYR A 4 13.14 3.53 8.87
N ASN A 5 12.88 3.72 10.16
CA ASN A 5 11.54 4.03 10.66
C ASN A 5 11.45 5.46 11.18
N GLU A 6 11.97 6.41 10.40
CA GLU A 6 11.70 7.82 10.62
C GLU A 6 10.37 8.18 9.96
N PRO A 7 9.48 8.91 10.65
CA PRO A 7 8.25 9.38 10.03
C PRO A 7 8.61 10.28 8.83
N ILE A 8 8.09 9.93 7.66
CA ILE A 8 8.36 10.69 6.43
C ILE A 8 7.62 12.03 6.53
N ASP A 9 8.37 13.14 6.50
CA ASP A 9 7.84 14.50 6.52
C ASP A 9 7.29 14.90 5.15
N GLU A 10 5.98 15.10 5.05
CA GLU A 10 5.30 15.51 3.83
C GLU A 10 5.70 16.92 3.35
N ALA A 11 6.08 17.82 4.26
CA ALA A 11 6.54 19.16 3.91
C ALA A 11 7.90 19.11 3.19
N GLU A 12 8.79 18.24 3.64
CA GLU A 12 10.09 18.03 3.01
C GLU A 12 9.95 17.34 1.65
N LEU A 13 9.05 16.35 1.53
CA LEU A 13 8.71 15.76 0.23
C LEU A 13 8.22 16.82 -0.77
N ALA A 14 7.33 17.72 -0.34
CA ALA A 14 6.81 18.79 -1.19
C ALA A 14 7.89 19.80 -1.58
N ARG A 15 8.76 20.20 -0.64
CA ARG A 15 9.90 21.09 -0.89
C ARG A 15 10.86 20.53 -1.93
N LEU A 16 11.09 19.22 -1.89
CA LEU A 16 11.98 18.50 -2.80
C LEU A 16 11.29 18.10 -4.12
N GLY A 17 10.01 18.41 -4.30
CA GLY A 17 9.24 18.04 -5.50
C GLY A 17 8.94 16.54 -5.62
N ILE A 18 9.09 15.78 -4.52
CA ILE A 18 8.83 14.35 -4.47
C ILE A 18 7.31 14.15 -4.33
N LYS A 19 6.70 13.56 -5.36
CA LYS A 19 5.28 13.19 -5.34
C LYS A 19 5.12 11.75 -4.87
N ARG A 20 4.35 11.55 -3.82
CA ARG A 20 3.98 10.22 -3.34
C ARG A 20 2.97 9.61 -4.31
N VAL A 21 3.36 8.54 -5.00
CA VAL A 21 2.46 7.76 -5.86
C VAL A 21 2.05 6.48 -5.12
N PRO A 22 0.77 6.10 -5.13
CA PRO A 22 0.35 4.81 -4.59
C PRO A 22 1.02 3.69 -5.38
N ALA A 23 1.88 2.92 -4.73
CA ALA A 23 2.33 1.65 -5.27
C ALA A 23 1.11 0.71 -5.24
N ASP A 24 0.61 0.34 -6.41
CA ASP A 24 -0.45 -0.63 -6.70
C ASP A 24 -1.50 -0.85 -5.59
N THR A 25 -2.65 -0.21 -5.72
CA THR A 25 -3.82 -0.48 -4.87
C THR A 25 -4.68 -1.55 -5.52
N PHE A 26 -4.89 -2.68 -4.83
CA PHE A 26 -5.72 -3.78 -5.30
C PHE A 26 -7.06 -3.76 -4.57
N HIS A 27 -8.16 -3.91 -5.31
CA HIS A 27 -9.50 -3.98 -4.73
C HIS A 27 -10.07 -5.38 -4.89
N TRP A 28 -10.71 -5.90 -3.84
CA TRP A 28 -11.53 -7.09 -3.92
C TRP A 28 -12.77 -6.94 -3.03
N GLY A 29 -13.94 -6.90 -3.65
CA GLY A 29 -15.19 -6.48 -2.99
C GLY A 29 -15.07 -5.04 -2.47
N GLU A 30 -15.46 -4.82 -1.21
CA GLU A 30 -15.39 -3.53 -0.53
C GLU A 30 -14.01 -3.25 0.11
N PHE A 31 -13.04 -4.17 -0.02
CA PHE A 31 -11.75 -4.09 0.65
C PHE A 31 -10.63 -3.61 -0.27
N ARG A 32 -9.73 -2.80 0.30
CA ARG A 32 -8.51 -2.31 -0.36
C ARG A 32 -7.29 -3.01 0.22
N TYR A 33 -6.41 -3.41 -0.66
CA TYR A 33 -5.17 -4.09 -0.34
C TYR A 33 -4.00 -3.30 -0.94
N SER A 34 -2.94 -3.15 -0.15
CA SER A 34 -1.65 -2.59 -0.58
C SER A 34 -0.71 -3.65 -1.17
N ASN A 35 -1.15 -4.92 -1.21
CA ASN A 35 -0.38 -6.05 -1.71
C ASN A 35 -1.27 -7.00 -2.53
N ALA A 36 -0.82 -7.32 -3.75
CA ALA A 36 -1.50 -8.24 -4.66
C ALA A 36 -1.73 -9.63 -4.05
N ARG A 37 -0.76 -10.14 -3.27
CA ARG A 37 -0.85 -11.47 -2.65
C ARG A 37 -1.99 -11.56 -1.65
N ASP A 38 -2.21 -10.50 -0.88
CA ASP A 38 -3.27 -10.45 0.12
C ASP A 38 -4.64 -10.34 -0.57
N ALA A 39 -4.74 -9.51 -1.61
CA ALA A 39 -5.95 -9.42 -2.43
C ALA A 39 -6.31 -10.78 -3.06
N LEU A 40 -5.32 -11.50 -3.60
CA LEU A 40 -5.50 -12.84 -4.18
C LEU A 40 -5.85 -13.89 -3.12
N ALA A 41 -5.24 -13.84 -1.94
CA ALA A 41 -5.54 -14.75 -0.85
C ALA A 41 -6.98 -14.54 -0.34
N ALA A 42 -7.40 -13.29 -0.18
CA ALA A 42 -8.77 -12.94 0.18
C ALA A 42 -9.76 -13.44 -0.88
N ALA A 43 -9.49 -13.17 -2.16
CA ALA A 43 -10.30 -13.66 -3.29
C ALA A 43 -10.44 -15.18 -3.31
N ARG A 44 -9.33 -15.92 -3.12
CA ARG A 44 -9.34 -17.40 -3.08
C ARG A 44 -10.09 -17.96 -1.86
N ARG A 45 -10.09 -17.26 -0.73
CA ARG A 45 -10.86 -17.65 0.47
C ARG A 45 -12.34 -17.36 0.28
N GLY A 46 -12.69 -16.21 -0.28
CA GLY A 46 -14.08 -15.84 -0.57
C GLY A 46 -14.74 -16.71 -1.63
N ALA A 47 -13.99 -17.15 -2.65
CA ALA A 47 -14.50 -18.04 -3.70
C ALA A 47 -14.84 -19.47 -3.24
N ARG A 48 -14.50 -19.84 -2.00
CA ARG A 48 -14.85 -21.13 -1.38
C ARG A 48 -16.11 -21.06 -0.50
N LYS A 49 -16.82 -19.93 -0.51
CA LYS A 49 -18.08 -19.74 0.20
C LYS A 49 -19.23 -19.82 -0.79
#